data_AF-A0AAV5MW37-F1
#
_entry.id   AF-A0AAV5MW37-F1
#
_cell.length_a   1.000
_cell.length_b   1.000
_cell.length_c   1.000
_cell.angle_alpha   90.00
_cell.angle_beta   90.00
_cell.angle_gamma   90.00
#
_symmetry.space_group_name_H-M   'P 1'
#
loop_
_entity.id
_entity.type
_entity.pdbx_description
1 polymer ?
#
loop_
_entity_poly.entity_id
_entity_poly.type
_entity_poly.pdbx_seq_one_letter_code
_entity_poly.pdbx_strand_id
1 'polypeptide(L)'
;MSDTDITKSKFEEFIFNLSDVDFTNKVGINKKTADNIRQSANKVMDIIPDDTPATEWNIDDIVESLLLIDDISDSAVKGYKSRVKSAVKKFIAYSNGKPIGSKPRDVKPKTKPTEPEVTAEQVKTFELPIPLRSSLILNIANLPTDLTEEEAERVCRIIKSYAVPARAE
;
A
#
# COMPACT_ATOMS: atom_id res chain seq x y z
N MET A 1 -11.25 -28.51 22.34
CA MET A 1 -10.03 -28.00 21.71
C MET A 1 -10.42 -27.69 20.28
N SER A 2 -10.53 -26.42 19.93
CA SER A 2 -10.90 -26.03 18.57
C SER A 2 -9.63 -26.11 17.74
N ASP A 3 -9.49 -27.18 16.95
CA ASP A 3 -8.46 -27.32 15.93
C ASP A 3 -8.70 -26.24 14.87
N THR A 4 -8.10 -25.08 15.08
CA THR A 4 -8.11 -24.01 14.10
C THR A 4 -6.99 -24.28 13.11
N ASP A 5 -7.35 -24.82 11.94
CA ASP A 5 -6.42 -25.12 10.85
C ASP A 5 -5.81 -23.81 10.29
N ILE A 6 -4.56 -23.57 10.65
CA ILE A 6 -3.75 -22.38 10.28
C ILE A 6 -2.54 -22.78 9.42
N THR A 7 -2.71 -23.80 8.58
CA THR A 7 -1.70 -24.26 7.63
C THR A 7 -1.52 -23.30 6.45
N LYS A 8 -0.41 -23.46 5.70
CA LYS A 8 -0.15 -22.70 4.47
C LYS A 8 -1.26 -22.85 3.43
N SER A 9 -1.77 -24.08 3.23
CA SER A 9 -2.87 -24.33 2.28
C SER A 9 -4.12 -23.51 2.62
N LYS A 10 -4.45 -23.37 3.92
CA LYS A 10 -5.56 -22.52 4.36
C LYS A 10 -5.27 -21.04 4.20
N PHE A 11 -4.02 -20.63 4.34
CA PHE A 11 -3.62 -19.26 4.04
C PHE A 11 -3.75 -18.95 2.55
N GLU A 12 -3.35 -19.86 1.65
CA GLU A 12 -3.56 -19.73 0.21
C GLU A 12 -5.03 -19.59 -0.15
N GLU A 13 -5.89 -20.45 0.41
CA GLU A 13 -7.34 -20.38 0.24
C GLU A 13 -7.89 -19.02 0.70
N PHE A 14 -7.44 -18.52 1.85
CA PHE A 14 -7.80 -17.20 2.35
C PHE A 14 -7.37 -16.08 1.39
N ILE A 15 -6.13 -16.13 0.88
CA ILE A 15 -5.59 -15.14 -0.05
C ILE A 15 -6.31 -15.19 -1.40
N PHE A 16 -6.67 -16.38 -1.89
CA PHE A 16 -7.47 -16.55 -3.10
C PHE A 16 -8.86 -15.93 -2.94
N ASN A 17 -9.53 -16.19 -1.81
CA ASN A 17 -10.87 -15.66 -1.53
C ASN A 17 -10.91 -14.13 -1.36
N LEU A 18 -9.79 -13.47 -1.08
CA LEU A 18 -9.72 -12.00 -1.08
C LEU A 18 -9.95 -11.37 -2.46
N SER A 19 -9.96 -12.16 -3.55
CA SER A 19 -10.38 -11.68 -4.87
C SER A 19 -11.89 -11.54 -5.02
N ASP A 20 -12.67 -12.23 -4.17
CA ASP A 20 -14.13 -12.21 -4.18
C ASP A 20 -14.67 -11.03 -3.36
N VAL A 21 -15.50 -10.21 -4.01
CA VAL A 21 -16.12 -9.04 -3.40
C VAL A 21 -17.10 -9.45 -2.29
N ASP A 22 -17.82 -10.54 -2.44
CA ASP A 22 -18.78 -11.02 -1.43
C ASP A 22 -18.03 -11.53 -0.20
N PHE A 23 -16.92 -12.24 -0.40
CA PHE A 23 -16.04 -12.65 0.69
C PHE A 23 -15.46 -11.44 1.42
N THR A 24 -14.88 -10.48 0.70
CA THR A 24 -14.27 -9.28 1.30
C THR A 24 -15.28 -8.43 2.08
N ASN A 25 -16.52 -8.30 1.57
CA ASN A 25 -17.63 -7.66 2.27
C ASN A 25 -18.01 -8.42 3.55
N LYS A 26 -18.14 -9.75 3.46
CA LYS A 26 -18.46 -10.62 4.61
C LYS A 26 -17.44 -10.50 5.73
N VAL A 27 -16.15 -10.39 5.39
CA VAL A 27 -15.07 -10.28 6.39
C VAL A 27 -14.71 -8.83 6.76
N GLY A 28 -15.35 -7.84 6.12
CA GLY A 28 -15.19 -6.41 6.43
C GLY A 28 -13.88 -5.80 5.95
N ILE A 29 -13.32 -6.29 4.84
CA ILE A 29 -12.09 -5.76 4.22
C ILE A 29 -12.47 -4.98 2.95
N ASN A 30 -11.98 -3.75 2.83
CA ASN A 30 -12.14 -2.97 1.58
C ASN A 30 -11.36 -3.64 0.43
N LYS A 31 -11.97 -3.73 -0.76
CA LYS A 31 -11.37 -4.22 -2.01
C LYS A 31 -9.93 -3.75 -2.24
N LYS A 32 -9.65 -2.45 -2.12
CA LYS A 32 -8.28 -1.92 -2.32
C LYS A 32 -7.28 -2.50 -1.32
N THR A 33 -7.72 -2.71 -0.07
CA THR A 33 -6.91 -3.35 0.97
C THR A 33 -6.74 -4.85 0.71
N ALA A 34 -7.79 -5.52 0.24
CA ALA A 34 -7.74 -6.94 -0.14
C ALA A 34 -6.76 -7.18 -1.29
N ASP A 35 -6.82 -6.38 -2.35
CA ASP A 35 -5.88 -6.47 -3.49
C ASP A 35 -4.43 -6.24 -3.07
N ASN A 36 -4.17 -5.26 -2.21
CA ASN A 36 -2.83 -4.99 -1.67
C ASN A 36 -2.28 -6.14 -0.83
N ILE A 37 -3.15 -6.76 -0.01
CA ILE A 37 -2.80 -7.95 0.79
C ILE A 37 -2.46 -9.11 -0.15
N ARG A 38 -3.31 -9.38 -1.14
CA ARG A 38 -3.15 -10.48 -2.10
C ARG A 38 -1.85 -10.37 -2.87
N GLN A 39 -1.57 -9.20 -3.45
CA GLN A 39 -0.34 -8.95 -4.21
C GLN A 39 0.92 -9.18 -3.36
N SER A 40 0.90 -8.77 -2.09
CA SER A 40 2.05 -8.93 -1.21
C SER A 40 2.23 -10.38 -0.73
N ALA A 41 1.13 -11.06 -0.38
CA ALA A 41 1.17 -12.43 0.09
C ALA A 41 1.57 -13.42 -1.00
N ASN A 42 1.11 -13.21 -2.24
CA ASN A 42 1.47 -14.07 -3.37
C ASN A 42 2.98 -14.08 -3.65
N LYS A 43 3.67 -12.96 -3.43
CA LYS A 43 5.13 -12.88 -3.66
C LYS A 43 5.95 -13.72 -2.69
N VAL A 44 5.44 -13.96 -1.49
CA VAL A 44 6.15 -14.74 -0.46
C VAL A 44 5.61 -16.16 -0.32
N MET A 45 4.60 -16.54 -1.11
CA MET A 45 3.87 -17.79 -0.91
C MET A 45 4.79 -19.01 -1.02
N ASP A 46 5.67 -19.01 -2.01
CA ASP A 46 6.60 -20.12 -2.25
C ASP A 46 7.66 -20.28 -1.16
N ILE A 47 7.89 -19.23 -0.37
CA ILE A 47 8.89 -19.19 0.71
C ILE A 47 8.29 -19.64 2.05
N ILE A 48 6.96 -19.57 2.20
CA ILE A 48 6.28 -19.96 3.43
C ILE A 48 6.44 -21.48 3.65
N PRO A 49 6.87 -21.92 4.85
CA PRO A 49 7.02 -23.33 5.16
C PRO A 49 5.67 -24.06 5.21
N ASP A 50 5.60 -25.23 4.59
CA ASP A 50 4.37 -26.03 4.49
C ASP A 50 3.99 -26.70 5.82
N ASP A 51 4.99 -27.15 6.59
CA ASP A 51 4.83 -27.99 7.79
C ASP A 51 4.67 -27.20 9.10
N THR A 52 4.64 -25.87 9.02
CA THR A 52 4.62 -24.99 10.20
C THR A 52 3.33 -24.17 10.25
N PRO A 53 2.65 -24.07 11.41
CA PRO A 53 1.45 -23.26 11.52
C PRO A 53 1.76 -21.75 11.40
N ALA A 54 0.79 -20.97 10.92
CA ALA A 54 0.96 -19.54 10.68
C ALA A 54 1.34 -18.70 11.91
N THR A 55 1.11 -19.20 13.12
CA THR A 55 1.55 -18.56 14.38
C THR A 55 3.05 -18.60 14.61
N GLU A 56 3.74 -19.53 13.96
CA GLU A 56 5.17 -19.78 14.12
C GLU A 56 5.99 -19.26 12.93
N TRP A 57 5.35 -18.77 11.88
CA TRP A 57 6.04 -18.19 10.73
C TRP A 57 6.86 -16.96 11.13
N ASN A 58 8.16 -17.02 10.88
CA ASN A 58 8.99 -15.82 10.95
C ASN A 58 8.83 -15.00 9.67
N ILE A 59 7.88 -14.06 9.71
CA ILE A 59 7.57 -13.18 8.57
C ILE A 59 8.75 -12.31 8.18
N ASP A 60 9.67 -12.02 9.11
CA ASP A 60 10.84 -11.20 8.83
C ASP A 60 11.79 -11.97 7.91
N ASP A 61 12.14 -13.20 8.29
CA ASP A 61 13.01 -14.10 7.51
C ASP A 61 12.39 -14.46 6.15
N ILE A 62 11.07 -14.68 6.09
CA ILE A 62 10.35 -15.00 4.84
C ILE A 62 10.45 -13.83 3.85
N VAL A 63 10.27 -12.60 4.33
CA VAL A 63 10.35 -11.40 3.47
C VAL A 63 11.79 -11.03 3.14
N GLU A 64 12.74 -11.30 4.02
CA GLU A 64 14.18 -11.14 3.73
C GLU A 64 14.69 -12.20 2.75
N SER A 65 14.17 -13.42 2.77
CA SER A 65 14.49 -14.44 1.78
C SER A 65 14.03 -14.07 0.37
N LEU A 66 12.94 -13.29 0.25
CA LEU A 66 12.50 -12.73 -1.03
C LEU A 66 13.53 -11.75 -1.62
N LEU A 67 14.28 -11.02 -0.79
CA LEU A 67 15.34 -10.10 -1.24
C LEU A 67 16.54 -10.78 -1.89
N LEU A 68 16.81 -12.01 -1.47
CA LEU A 68 17.90 -12.81 -2.05
C LEU A 68 17.54 -13.37 -3.42
N ILE A 69 16.24 -13.46 -3.72
CA ILE A 69 15.70 -14.06 -4.96
C ILE A 69 15.39 -12.98 -6.00
N ASP A 70 14.75 -11.87 -5.59
CA ASP A 70 14.41 -10.75 -6.46
C ASP A 70 15.26 -9.51 -6.11
N ASP A 71 15.75 -8.79 -7.13
CA ASP A 71 16.48 -7.50 -7.00
C ASP A 71 15.53 -6.35 -6.59
N ILE A 72 14.93 -6.47 -5.42
CA ILE A 72 13.94 -5.54 -4.85
C ILE A 72 14.65 -4.54 -3.95
N SER A 73 14.30 -3.26 -4.07
CA SER A 73 14.84 -2.21 -3.20
C SER A 73 14.47 -2.40 -1.73
N ASP A 74 15.38 -2.04 -0.83
CA ASP A 74 15.16 -2.05 0.63
C ASP A 74 13.92 -1.25 1.07
N SER A 75 13.51 -0.23 0.31
CA SER A 75 12.30 0.56 0.59
C SER A 75 11.01 -0.26 0.36
N ALA A 76 10.98 -1.06 -0.70
CA ALA A 76 9.84 -1.92 -1.02
C ALA A 76 9.66 -3.05 0.01
N VAL A 77 10.75 -3.54 0.60
CA VAL A 77 10.76 -4.59 1.66
C VAL A 77 9.93 -4.19 2.84
N LYS A 78 10.11 -2.97 3.36
CA LYS A 78 9.38 -2.49 4.55
C LYS A 78 7.87 -2.51 4.29
N GLY A 79 7.47 -2.12 3.08
CA GLY A 79 6.08 -2.19 2.63
C GLY A 79 5.55 -3.61 2.56
N TYR A 80 6.29 -4.54 1.94
CA TYR A 80 5.91 -5.96 1.87
C TYR A 80 5.82 -6.59 3.25
N LYS A 81 6.82 -6.38 4.11
CA LYS A 81 6.87 -6.84 5.50
C LYS A 81 5.61 -6.44 6.27
N SER A 82 5.24 -5.16 6.22
CA SER A 82 4.03 -4.66 6.89
C SER A 82 2.75 -5.32 6.36
N ARG A 83 2.64 -5.46 5.03
CA ARG A 83 1.45 -6.03 4.37
C ARG A 83 1.31 -7.52 4.63
N VAL A 84 2.40 -8.30 4.54
CA VAL A 84 2.42 -9.74 4.84
C VAL A 84 2.13 -10.01 6.31
N LYS A 85 2.75 -9.26 7.24
CA LYS A 85 2.40 -9.35 8.68
C LYS A 85 0.92 -9.08 8.92
N SER A 86 0.37 -8.07 8.25
CA SER A 86 -1.06 -7.75 8.35
C SER A 86 -1.94 -8.85 7.75
N ALA A 87 -1.50 -9.49 6.67
CA ALA A 87 -2.19 -10.61 6.02
C ALA A 87 -2.27 -11.81 6.96
N VAL A 88 -1.13 -12.26 7.49
CA VAL A 88 -1.03 -13.40 8.40
C VAL A 88 -1.82 -13.16 9.68
N LYS A 89 -1.73 -11.94 10.25
CA LYS A 89 -2.52 -11.57 11.42
C LYS A 89 -4.03 -11.63 11.15
N LYS A 90 -4.48 -11.17 9.97
CA LYS A 90 -5.90 -11.28 9.58
C LYS A 90 -6.29 -12.72 9.34
N PHE A 91 -5.45 -13.53 8.70
CA PHE A 91 -5.70 -14.96 8.52
C PHE A 91 -5.88 -15.67 9.87
N ILE A 92 -4.93 -15.51 10.79
CA ILE A 92 -5.03 -16.09 12.14
C ILE A 92 -6.30 -15.61 12.85
N ALA A 93 -6.64 -14.33 12.76
CA ALA A 93 -7.87 -13.81 13.35
C ALA A 93 -9.13 -14.42 12.70
N TYR A 94 -9.15 -14.54 11.38
CA TYR A 94 -10.23 -15.16 10.61
C TYR A 94 -10.43 -16.62 10.99
N SER A 95 -9.36 -17.42 11.04
CA SER A 95 -9.43 -18.83 11.41
C SER A 95 -9.90 -18.99 12.86
N ASN A 96 -9.54 -18.06 13.75
CA ASN A 96 -10.01 -18.04 15.14
C ASN A 96 -11.43 -17.45 15.32
N GLY A 97 -12.17 -17.17 14.24
CA GLY A 97 -13.51 -16.60 14.29
C GLY A 97 -13.58 -15.16 14.82
N LYS A 98 -12.45 -14.45 14.87
CA LYS A 98 -12.38 -13.05 15.29
C LYS A 98 -12.71 -12.13 14.12
N PRO A 99 -13.39 -11.00 14.36
CA PRO A 99 -13.65 -10.02 13.32
C PRO A 99 -12.33 -9.43 12.81
N ILE A 100 -12.13 -9.49 11.50
CA ILE A 100 -10.90 -9.00 10.83
C ILE A 100 -11.10 -7.62 10.18
N GLY A 101 -12.35 -7.21 10.02
CA GLY A 101 -12.71 -5.88 9.56
C GLY A 101 -12.29 -4.81 10.56
N SER A 102 -11.90 -3.65 10.05
CA SER A 102 -11.60 -2.48 10.86
C SER A 102 -12.84 -2.09 11.66
N LYS A 103 -12.78 -2.21 12.99
CA LYS A 103 -13.81 -1.64 13.89
C LYS A 103 -14.10 -0.19 13.49
N PRO A 104 -15.36 0.28 13.53
CA PRO A 104 -15.62 1.71 13.50
C PRO A 104 -14.80 2.34 14.62
N ARG A 105 -13.95 3.32 14.27
CA ARG A 105 -13.14 4.04 15.26
C ARG A 105 -14.10 4.70 16.26
N ASP A 106 -14.12 4.21 17.49
CA ASP A 106 -14.56 5.01 18.63
C ASP A 106 -13.79 6.34 18.57
N VAL A 107 -14.54 7.44 18.56
CA VAL A 107 -14.00 8.80 18.52
C VAL A 107 -13.28 9.06 19.85
N LYS A 108 -12.02 8.65 19.93
CA LYS A 108 -11.10 9.09 20.99
C LYS A 108 -10.82 10.60 20.80
N PRO A 109 -10.75 11.38 21.89
CA PRO A 109 -10.37 12.78 21.81
C PRO A 109 -8.99 12.91 21.17
N LYS A 110 -8.82 13.95 20.34
CA LYS A 110 -7.67 14.23 19.46
C LYS A 110 -6.34 14.27 20.22
N THR A 111 -5.77 13.11 20.50
CA THR A 111 -4.31 12.91 20.43
C THR A 111 -3.94 12.81 18.95
N LYS A 112 -2.89 13.55 18.57
CA LYS A 112 -2.37 13.70 17.20
C LYS A 112 -2.44 12.38 16.41
N PRO A 113 -2.89 12.39 15.14
CA PRO A 113 -3.06 11.17 14.38
C PRO A 113 -1.74 10.40 14.23
N THR A 114 -1.64 9.22 14.83
CA THR A 114 -0.74 8.17 14.36
C THR A 114 -1.39 7.56 13.13
N GLU A 115 -1.02 8.13 11.99
CA GLU A 115 -1.28 7.63 10.64
C GLU A 115 -0.62 6.24 10.50
N PRO A 116 -1.24 5.27 9.79
CA PRO A 116 -0.46 4.15 9.30
C PRO A 116 0.60 4.74 8.38
N GLU A 117 1.86 4.66 8.80
CA GLU A 117 3.02 4.95 7.98
C GLU A 117 3.06 3.88 6.87
N VAL A 118 2.19 4.02 5.87
CA VAL A 118 2.69 3.97 4.51
C VAL A 118 3.80 5.01 4.52
N THR A 119 5.04 4.56 4.57
CA THR A 119 6.10 5.32 3.91
C THR A 119 5.67 5.33 2.44
N ALA A 120 4.72 6.21 2.10
CA ALA A 120 4.95 7.10 1.00
C ALA A 120 6.40 7.49 1.21
N GLU A 121 7.30 6.99 0.36
CA GLU A 121 8.53 7.72 0.10
C GLU A 121 8.07 9.17 0.09
N GLN A 122 8.43 9.93 1.13
CA GLN A 122 8.01 11.31 1.24
C GLN A 122 8.68 11.93 0.04
N VAL A 123 7.94 11.97 -1.08
CA VAL A 123 8.42 12.52 -2.31
C VAL A 123 8.76 13.93 -1.91
N LYS A 124 10.06 14.21 -1.83
CA LYS A 124 10.52 15.50 -1.36
C LYS A 124 9.93 16.46 -2.36
N THR A 125 9.07 17.34 -1.89
CA THR A 125 8.52 18.36 -2.75
C THR A 125 9.25 19.66 -2.52
N PHE A 126 9.30 20.48 -3.56
CA PHE A 126 9.83 21.84 -3.46
C PHE A 126 8.88 22.82 -4.14
N GLU A 127 9.07 24.08 -3.81
CA GLU A 127 8.36 25.18 -4.44
C GLU A 127 9.27 25.83 -5.49
N LEU A 128 8.75 25.97 -6.71
CA LEU A 128 9.48 26.57 -7.83
C LEU A 128 8.82 27.89 -8.24
N PRO A 129 9.45 29.05 -7.97
CA PRO A 129 8.99 30.34 -8.46
C PRO A 129 9.41 30.57 -9.91
N ILE A 130 8.44 30.78 -10.80
CA ILE A 130 8.64 31.03 -12.23
C ILE A 130 8.15 32.45 -12.57
N PRO A 131 9.04 33.39 -12.91
CA PRO A 131 8.62 34.72 -13.35
C PRO A 131 8.00 34.63 -14.76
N LEU A 132 6.75 35.07 -14.91
CA LEU A 132 6.04 35.04 -16.20
C LEU A 132 6.00 36.40 -16.89
N ARG A 133 5.78 37.48 -16.12
CA ARG A 133 5.70 38.87 -16.60
C ARG A 133 6.30 39.81 -15.56
N SER A 134 6.51 41.07 -15.93
CA SER A 134 7.14 42.12 -15.11
C SER A 134 6.51 42.34 -13.72
N SER A 135 5.31 41.82 -13.44
CA SER A 135 4.65 41.89 -12.13
C SER A 135 4.02 40.57 -11.67
N LEU A 136 4.36 39.43 -12.29
CA LEU A 136 3.71 38.15 -11.99
C LEU A 136 4.72 37.00 -11.90
N ILE A 137 4.79 36.42 -10.70
CA ILE A 137 5.56 35.21 -10.39
C ILE A 137 4.58 34.08 -10.13
N LEU A 138 4.71 33.00 -10.89
CA LEU A 138 3.96 31.75 -10.70
C LEU A 138 4.72 30.86 -9.73
N ASN A 139 4.15 30.59 -8.56
CA ASN A 139 4.73 29.64 -7.60
C ASN A 139 4.10 28.27 -7.79
N ILE A 140 4.88 27.31 -8.30
CA ILE A 140 4.46 25.92 -8.38
C ILE A 140 4.85 25.24 -7.06
N ALA A 141 3.86 24.94 -6.22
CA ALA A 141 4.06 24.22 -4.97
C ALA A 141 3.90 22.71 -5.16
N ASN A 142 4.45 21.95 -4.21
CA ASN A 142 4.37 20.48 -4.18
C ASN A 142 4.97 19.79 -5.43
N LEU A 143 6.00 20.38 -6.05
CA LEU A 143 6.65 19.74 -7.19
C LEU A 143 7.56 18.61 -6.70
N PRO A 144 7.38 17.37 -7.16
CA PRO A 144 8.18 16.24 -6.70
C PRO A 144 9.64 16.35 -7.19
N THR A 145 10.61 16.05 -6.33
CA THR A 145 12.05 16.08 -6.68
C THR A 145 12.47 15.05 -7.71
N ASP A 146 11.67 14.01 -7.87
CA ASP A 146 11.85 12.86 -8.77
C ASP A 146 10.87 12.89 -9.95
N LEU A 147 10.33 14.06 -10.29
CA LEU A 147 9.43 14.27 -11.43
C LEU A 147 10.02 13.67 -12.72
N THR A 148 9.31 12.71 -13.32
CA THR A 148 9.71 12.10 -14.59
C THR A 148 9.32 12.97 -15.80
N GLU A 149 9.96 12.74 -16.95
CA GLU A 149 9.67 13.48 -18.20
C GLU A 149 8.20 13.32 -18.63
N GLU A 150 7.64 12.12 -18.50
CA GLU A 150 6.24 11.83 -18.82
C GLU A 150 5.26 12.61 -17.92
N GLU A 151 5.56 12.71 -16.62
CA GLU A 151 4.74 13.45 -15.66
C GLU A 151 4.84 14.96 -15.89
N ALA A 152 6.04 15.46 -16.14
CA ALA A 152 6.27 16.85 -16.53
C ALA A 152 5.47 17.22 -17.78
N GLU A 153 5.43 16.32 -18.77
CA GLU A 153 4.67 16.55 -20.00
C GLU A 153 3.16 16.58 -19.75
N ARG A 154 2.64 15.72 -18.85
CA ARG A 154 1.23 15.77 -18.43
C ARG A 154 0.89 17.09 -17.75
N VAL A 155 1.73 17.56 -16.82
CA VAL A 155 1.56 18.86 -16.15
C VAL A 155 1.54 19.98 -17.20
N CYS A 156 2.46 19.95 -18.16
CA CYS A 156 2.51 20.93 -19.25
C CYS A 156 1.24 20.91 -20.12
N ARG A 157 0.72 19.74 -20.47
CA ARG A 157 -0.52 19.62 -21.26
C ARG A 157 -1.71 20.21 -20.53
N ILE A 158 -1.82 19.97 -19.22
CA ILE A 158 -2.88 20.54 -18.39
C ILE A 158 -2.75 22.07 -18.40
N ILE A 159 -1.57 22.62 -18.10
CA ILE A 159 -1.35 24.07 -18.09
C ILE A 159 -1.69 24.70 -19.47
N LYS A 160 -1.26 24.07 -20.57
CA LYS A 160 -1.56 24.52 -21.94
C LYS A 160 -3.05 24.51 -22.25
N SER A 161 -3.84 23.59 -21.69
CA SER A 161 -5.29 23.54 -21.91
C SER A 161 -6.04 24.76 -21.35
N TYR A 162 -5.48 25.41 -20.33
CA TYR A 162 -6.02 26.65 -19.76
C TYR A 162 -5.44 27.90 -20.42
N ALA A 163 -4.43 27.77 -21.28
CA ALA A 163 -3.85 28.90 -21.98
C ALA A 163 -4.80 29.36 -23.09
N VAL A 164 -5.31 30.57 -22.96
CA VAL A 164 -6.06 31.23 -24.04
C VAL A 164 -5.05 31.60 -25.13
N PRO A 165 -5.33 31.33 -26.43
CA PRO A 165 -4.47 31.80 -27.49
C PRO A 165 -4.29 33.31 -27.35
N ALA A 166 -3.03 33.77 -27.38
CA ALA A 166 -2.74 35.19 -27.37
C ALA A 166 -3.59 35.84 -28.46
N ARG A 167 -4.47 36.76 -28.06
CA ARG A 167 -5.26 37.54 -29.01
C ARG A 167 -4.24 38.25 -29.89
N ALA A 168 -4.16 37.84 -31.16
CA ALA A 168 -3.42 38.57 -32.15
C ALA A 168 -4.11 39.93 -32.27
N GLU A 169 -3.45 40.98 -31.76
CA GLU A 169 -3.72 42.35 -32.16
C GLU A 169 -2.99 42.64 -33.47
#